data_AF-A0A2E3WLQ6-F1
#
_entry.id   AF-A0A2E3WLQ6-F1
#
_cell.length_a   1.000
_cell.length_b   1.000
_cell.length_c   1.000
_cell.angle_alpha   90.00
_cell.angle_beta   90.00
_cell.angle_gamma   90.00
#
_symmetry.space_group_name_H-M   'P 1'
#
loop_
_entity.id
_entity.type
_entity.pdbx_description
1 polymer ?
#
loop_
_entity_poly.entity_id
_entity_poly.type
_entity_poly.pdbx_seq_one_letter_code
_entity_poly.pdbx_strand_id
1 'polypeptide(L)'
;MLFDQAFQKIMALVMPQDVERGAVDKVCSVVEALRSFTLGHQRGRRSIDPELEVRLCLRDGGGLTKSAWTGIVAAMDACEEWDNVSEWKEIDDFFFNVDIGSEIVPVRTTRTVGDNGKLQISHIRKERVNQCFVSVLNCDAVVKNAKVIFSTEEQLLETDLPKVTPTSNVRIKERKSYRWGSWRFDITKSWSAPNYSQATSKRDAGSDTRYEVEIELADARSYLDANSTEYVALSLLMKVCGMLPPTAKIAV
;
A
#
# COMPACT_ATOMS: atom_id res chain seq x y z
N MET A 1 -15.26 -16.44 37.84
CA MET A 1 -15.31 -17.60 36.90
C MET A 1 -16.32 -17.44 35.75
N LEU A 2 -16.92 -16.26 35.51
CA LEU A 2 -17.80 -15.99 34.35
C LEU A 2 -17.21 -15.00 33.33
N PHE A 3 -15.97 -14.54 33.55
CA PHE A 3 -15.23 -13.67 32.61
C PHE A 3 -14.37 -14.44 31.60
N ASP A 4 -14.16 -15.75 31.79
CA ASP A 4 -13.31 -16.58 30.91
C ASP A 4 -14.04 -17.11 29.67
N GLN A 5 -15.36 -17.33 29.73
CA GLN A 5 -16.10 -17.90 28.60
C GLN A 5 -16.46 -16.87 27.51
N ALA A 6 -16.43 -15.57 27.83
CA ALA A 6 -16.55 -14.52 26.82
C ALA A 6 -15.21 -14.24 26.11
N PHE A 7 -14.08 -14.39 26.83
CA PHE A 7 -12.74 -14.23 26.26
C PHE A 7 -12.33 -15.41 25.36
N GLN A 8 -12.77 -16.63 25.71
CA GLN A 8 -12.61 -17.83 24.88
C GLN A 8 -13.50 -17.85 23.62
N LYS A 9 -14.56 -17.03 23.54
CA LYS A 9 -15.43 -16.91 22.35
C LYS A 9 -14.87 -16.03 21.23
N ILE A 10 -13.71 -15.40 21.45
CA ILE A 10 -12.95 -14.65 20.42
C ILE A 10 -11.86 -15.55 19.78
N MET A 11 -11.61 -16.75 20.31
CA MET A 11 -10.45 -17.60 19.96
C MET A 11 -10.73 -18.67 18.90
N ALA A 12 -11.64 -18.39 17.97
CA ALA A 12 -11.56 -18.97 16.64
C ALA A 12 -12.07 -17.90 15.69
N LEU A 13 -11.15 -17.11 15.10
CA LEU A 13 -11.47 -16.41 13.87
C LEU A 13 -12.00 -17.47 12.90
N VAL A 14 -13.31 -17.47 12.66
CA VAL A 14 -13.93 -18.40 11.73
C VAL A 14 -13.29 -18.09 10.39
N MET A 15 -12.44 -19.00 9.92
CA MET A 15 -11.76 -18.86 8.66
C MET A 15 -12.82 -18.76 7.55
N PRO A 16 -12.83 -17.66 6.77
CA PRO A 16 -13.67 -17.54 5.61
C PRO A 16 -13.38 -18.70 4.65
N GLN A 17 -14.42 -19.23 3.99
CA GLN A 17 -14.27 -20.36 3.05
C GLN A 17 -13.35 -20.03 1.86
N ASP A 18 -13.11 -18.74 1.62
CA ASP A 18 -12.32 -18.22 0.51
C ASP A 18 -10.89 -17.82 0.91
N VAL A 19 -10.46 -18.11 2.14
CA VAL A 19 -9.10 -17.85 2.61
C VAL A 19 -8.51 -19.12 3.22
N GLU A 20 -7.44 -19.64 2.62
CA GLU A 20 -6.72 -20.78 3.17
C GLU A 20 -5.87 -20.39 4.39
N ARG A 21 -5.77 -21.31 5.36
CA ARG A 21 -4.97 -21.10 6.58
C ARG A 21 -3.51 -20.73 6.28
N GLY A 22 -2.89 -21.41 5.30
CA GLY A 22 -1.50 -21.13 4.95
C GLY A 22 -1.28 -19.71 4.39
N ALA A 23 -2.29 -19.10 3.78
CA ALA A 23 -2.21 -17.71 3.32
C ALA A 23 -2.19 -16.76 4.54
N VAL A 24 -3.02 -17.04 5.56
CA VAL A 24 -3.00 -16.30 6.82
C VAL A 24 -1.63 -16.42 7.49
N ASP A 25 -1.10 -17.64 7.61
CA ASP A 25 0.19 -17.86 8.27
C ASP A 25 1.34 -17.12 7.55
N LYS A 26 1.34 -17.07 6.20
CA LYS A 26 2.27 -16.23 5.43
C LYS A 26 2.16 -14.76 5.78
N VAL A 27 0.94 -14.22 5.80
CA VAL A 27 0.71 -12.80 6.12
C VAL A 27 1.05 -12.48 7.58
N CYS A 28 0.79 -13.40 8.52
CA CYS A 28 1.18 -13.27 9.91
C CYS A 28 2.69 -12.99 10.05
N SER A 29 3.55 -13.66 9.28
CA SER A 29 4.99 -13.41 9.33
C SER A 29 5.39 -11.96 8.98
N VAL A 30 4.65 -11.30 8.07
CA VAL A 30 4.86 -9.89 7.72
C VAL A 30 4.34 -8.97 8.83
N VAL A 31 3.18 -9.28 9.40
CA VAL A 31 2.58 -8.53 10.51
C VAL A 31 3.44 -8.65 11.78
N GLU A 32 4.04 -9.80 12.06
CA GLU A 32 4.96 -10.00 13.18
C GLU A 32 6.24 -9.19 13.03
N ALA A 33 6.80 -9.11 11.82
CA ALA A 33 7.95 -8.26 11.53
C ALA A 33 7.62 -6.78 11.79
N LEU A 34 6.45 -6.34 11.35
CA LEU A 34 5.92 -5.00 11.62
C LEU A 34 5.76 -4.74 13.13
N ARG A 35 5.15 -5.66 13.88
CA ARG A 35 5.01 -5.54 15.34
C ARG A 35 6.36 -5.42 16.03
N SER A 36 7.28 -6.32 15.69
CA SER A 36 8.63 -6.34 16.25
C SER A 36 9.34 -5.01 16.00
N PHE A 37 9.19 -4.45 14.79
CA PHE A 37 9.69 -3.12 14.46
C PHE A 37 9.07 -2.03 15.34
N THR A 38 7.74 -2.00 15.45
CA THR A 38 7.02 -0.97 16.23
C THR A 38 7.36 -0.96 17.71
N LEU A 39 7.66 -2.13 18.30
CA LEU A 39 8.11 -2.29 19.68
C LEU A 39 9.57 -1.85 19.87
N GLY A 40 10.44 -2.17 18.91
CA GLY A 40 11.87 -1.82 18.97
C GLY A 40 12.18 -0.34 18.73
N HIS A 41 11.41 0.33 17.87
CA HIS A 41 11.68 1.70 17.41
C HIS A 41 11.07 2.83 18.26
N GLN A 42 10.70 2.56 19.52
CA GLN A 42 10.24 3.60 20.45
C GLN A 42 11.33 4.58 20.94
N ARG A 43 12.57 4.53 20.40
CA ARG A 43 13.76 5.17 21.01
C ARG A 43 14.61 6.08 20.10
N GLY A 44 14.13 6.51 18.93
CA GLY A 44 14.90 7.31 17.95
C GLY A 44 14.51 8.79 17.85
N ARG A 45 15.45 9.64 17.38
CA ARG A 45 15.26 11.10 17.12
C ARG A 45 14.59 11.44 15.78
N ARG A 46 14.47 10.48 14.84
CA ARG A 46 13.82 10.66 13.53
C ARG A 46 12.54 9.83 13.47
N SER A 47 11.47 10.39 12.90
CA SER A 47 10.21 9.68 12.69
C SER A 47 10.40 8.70 11.53
N ILE A 48 10.47 7.41 11.86
CA ILE A 48 10.39 6.33 10.88
C ILE A 48 8.98 5.74 11.02
N ASP A 49 8.18 5.96 9.99
CA ASP A 49 6.79 5.54 9.98
C ASP A 49 6.67 4.15 9.34
N PRO A 50 6.11 3.16 10.04
CA PRO A 50 5.91 1.83 9.48
C PRO A 50 4.66 1.81 8.61
N GLU A 51 4.75 1.14 7.47
CA GLU A 51 3.66 1.02 6.50
C GLU A 51 3.40 -0.46 6.18
N LEU A 52 2.15 -0.89 6.37
CA LEU A 52 1.66 -2.19 5.91
C LEU A 52 0.73 -1.98 4.72
N GLU A 53 1.09 -2.54 3.58
CA GLU A 53 0.29 -2.47 2.37
C GLU A 53 0.12 -3.86 1.72
N VAL A 54 -0.96 -4.03 0.97
CA VAL A 54 -1.10 -5.12 0.00
C VAL A 54 -1.36 -4.53 -1.38
N ARG A 55 -0.73 -5.13 -2.39
CA ARG A 55 -0.89 -4.73 -3.79
C ARG A 55 -1.45 -5.88 -4.59
N LEU A 56 -2.54 -5.62 -5.32
CA LEU A 56 -3.07 -6.58 -6.28
C LEU A 56 -2.21 -6.55 -7.53
N CYS A 57 -1.77 -7.72 -8.00
CA CYS A 57 -0.87 -7.80 -9.14
C CYS A 57 -1.12 -9.02 -10.03
N LEU A 58 -0.59 -8.92 -11.25
CA LEU A 58 -0.48 -10.02 -12.19
C LEU A 58 0.60 -11.02 -11.74
N ARG A 59 0.73 -12.13 -12.48
CA ARG A 59 1.63 -13.24 -12.11
C ARG A 59 3.09 -12.82 -12.02
N ASP A 60 3.51 -11.86 -12.85
CA ASP A 60 4.85 -11.29 -12.90
C ASP A 60 5.08 -10.18 -11.85
N GLY A 61 4.08 -9.86 -11.02
CA GLY A 61 4.12 -8.74 -10.09
C GLY A 61 3.88 -7.38 -10.74
N GLY A 62 3.48 -7.35 -12.02
CA GLY A 62 3.06 -6.16 -12.74
C GLY A 62 1.74 -5.59 -12.24
N GLY A 63 1.45 -4.36 -12.68
CA GLY A 63 0.15 -3.72 -12.45
C GLY A 63 -1.00 -4.47 -13.12
N LEU A 64 -2.24 -4.09 -12.79
CA LEU A 64 -3.44 -4.71 -13.33
C LEU A 64 -3.68 -4.31 -14.79
N THR A 65 -4.54 -5.08 -15.48
CA THR A 65 -5.07 -4.66 -16.77
C THR A 65 -6.06 -3.49 -16.58
N LYS A 66 -6.25 -2.67 -17.62
CA LYS A 66 -7.21 -1.56 -17.58
C LYS A 66 -8.64 -2.04 -17.27
N SER A 67 -9.08 -3.16 -17.85
CA SER A 67 -10.42 -3.70 -17.65
C SER A 67 -10.63 -4.16 -16.20
N ALA A 68 -9.66 -4.90 -15.66
CA ALA A 68 -9.63 -5.31 -14.26
C ALA A 68 -9.76 -4.13 -13.31
N TRP A 69 -8.87 -3.17 -13.49
CA TRP A 69 -8.80 -1.98 -12.67
C TRP A 69 -10.09 -1.16 -12.75
N THR A 70 -10.65 -0.96 -13.96
CA THR A 70 -11.90 -0.21 -14.14
C THR A 70 -13.08 -0.89 -13.47
N GLY A 71 -13.14 -2.22 -13.49
CA GLY A 71 -14.15 -2.99 -12.76
C GLY A 71 -14.07 -2.78 -11.25
N ILE A 72 -12.86 -2.78 -10.68
CA ILE A 72 -12.64 -2.48 -9.26
C ILE A 72 -13.05 -1.04 -8.95
N VAL A 73 -12.65 -0.06 -9.78
CA VAL A 73 -13.04 1.35 -9.59
C VAL A 73 -14.56 1.49 -9.55
N ALA A 74 -15.27 0.91 -10.52
CA ALA A 74 -16.72 0.97 -10.60
C ALA A 74 -17.40 0.34 -9.38
N ALA A 75 -16.89 -0.80 -8.89
CA ALA A 75 -17.40 -1.45 -7.68
C ALA A 75 -17.17 -0.59 -6.42
N MET A 76 -16.01 0.05 -6.31
CA MET A 76 -15.70 0.94 -5.19
C MET A 76 -16.55 2.22 -5.24
N ASP A 77 -16.74 2.81 -6.42
CA ASP A 77 -17.59 4.00 -6.61
C ASP A 77 -19.06 3.72 -6.32
N ALA A 78 -19.52 2.48 -6.51
CA ALA A 78 -20.90 2.07 -6.20
C ALA A 78 -21.14 1.80 -4.71
N CYS A 79 -20.10 1.71 -3.89
CA CYS A 79 -20.22 1.50 -2.45
C CYS A 79 -20.47 2.83 -1.73
N GLU A 80 -21.55 2.92 -0.95
CA GLU A 80 -21.93 4.13 -0.20
C GLU A 80 -21.41 4.13 1.25
N GLU A 81 -20.76 3.05 1.70
CA GLU A 81 -20.35 2.84 3.10
C GLU A 81 -18.95 3.40 3.43
N TRP A 82 -18.33 4.15 2.51
CA TRP A 82 -17.02 4.74 2.76
C TRP A 82 -17.08 5.85 3.81
N ASP A 83 -16.16 5.83 4.77
CA ASP A 83 -16.00 6.93 5.75
C ASP A 83 -15.56 8.22 5.04
N ASN A 84 -14.72 8.07 4.02
CA ASN A 84 -14.24 9.17 3.20
C ASN A 84 -13.78 8.68 1.82
N VAL A 85 -14.06 9.47 0.80
CA VAL A 85 -13.56 9.28 -0.56
C VAL A 85 -12.84 10.55 -0.99
N SER A 86 -11.60 10.41 -1.47
CA SER A 86 -10.89 11.53 -2.09
C SER A 86 -11.26 11.62 -3.56
N GLU A 87 -11.26 12.83 -4.12
CA GLU A 87 -11.26 12.99 -5.56
C GLU A 87 -9.94 12.52 -6.18
N TRP A 88 -9.94 12.37 -7.51
CA TRP A 88 -8.71 12.13 -8.27
C TRP A 88 -7.73 13.28 -8.06
N LYS A 89 -6.52 12.95 -7.62
CA LYS A 89 -5.43 13.91 -7.40
C LYS A 89 -4.20 13.50 -8.20
N GLU A 90 -3.59 14.47 -8.86
CA GLU A 90 -2.28 14.30 -9.49
C GLU A 90 -1.17 14.43 -8.44
N ILE A 91 -0.22 13.51 -8.51
CA ILE A 91 0.93 13.40 -7.61
C ILE A 91 2.17 13.13 -8.45
N ASP A 92 3.17 14.00 -8.32
CA ASP A 92 4.46 13.84 -8.99
C ASP A 92 5.48 13.25 -8.01
N ASP A 93 5.99 12.06 -8.30
CA ASP A 93 7.12 11.49 -7.58
C ASP A 93 8.42 11.64 -8.40
N PHE A 94 9.46 12.16 -7.76
CA PHE A 94 10.81 12.23 -8.29
C PHE A 94 11.71 11.29 -7.51
N PHE A 95 12.42 10.40 -8.20
CA PHE A 95 13.33 9.44 -7.61
C PHE A 95 14.76 9.82 -7.96
N PHE A 96 15.65 9.79 -6.97
CA PHE A 96 17.07 10.06 -7.12
C PHE A 96 17.85 9.43 -5.97
N ASN A 97 19.16 9.35 -6.12
CA ASN A 97 20.05 8.89 -5.06
C ASN A 97 20.75 10.09 -4.42
N VAL A 98 20.88 10.08 -3.10
CA VAL A 98 21.58 11.11 -2.33
C VAL A 98 22.70 10.46 -1.55
N ASP A 99 23.84 11.14 -1.48
CA ASP A 99 24.89 10.81 -0.52
C ASP A 99 24.54 11.45 0.84
N ILE A 100 24.12 10.62 1.80
CA ILE A 100 23.88 11.04 3.17
C ILE A 100 24.99 10.45 4.04
N GLY A 101 26.02 11.26 4.27
CA GLY A 101 27.20 10.85 5.03
C GLY A 101 28.18 10.03 4.19
N SER A 102 28.06 8.70 4.26
CA SER A 102 28.90 7.75 3.51
C SER A 102 28.08 6.65 2.82
N GLU A 103 26.76 6.84 2.72
CA GLU A 103 25.83 5.90 2.12
C GLU A 103 25.05 6.60 1.00
N ILE A 104 24.97 5.94 -0.15
CA ILE A 104 24.11 6.36 -1.25
C ILE A 104 22.72 5.80 -0.97
N VAL A 105 21.78 6.67 -0.63
CA VAL A 105 20.41 6.30 -0.28
C VAL A 105 19.43 6.69 -1.38
N PRO A 106 18.46 5.83 -1.72
CA PRO A 106 17.38 6.18 -2.63
C PRO A 106 16.38 7.09 -1.92
N VAL A 107 16.04 8.21 -2.57
CA VAL A 107 15.11 9.21 -2.08
C VAL A 107 13.95 9.37 -3.07
N ARG A 108 12.73 9.47 -2.52
CA ARG A 108 11.53 9.89 -3.23
C ARG A 108 11.15 11.28 -2.76
N THR A 109 11.09 12.23 -3.67
CA THR A 109 10.43 13.52 -3.44
C THR A 109 9.05 13.49 -4.07
N THR A 110 8.02 13.72 -3.26
CA THR A 110 6.65 13.82 -3.73
C THR A 110 6.25 15.29 -3.78
N ARG A 111 5.66 15.70 -4.89
CA ARG A 111 5.08 17.03 -5.12
C ARG A 111 3.58 16.86 -5.35
N THR A 112 2.77 17.56 -4.57
CA THR A 112 1.32 17.63 -4.72
C THR A 112 0.83 19.07 -4.66
N VAL A 113 -0.34 19.34 -5.24
CA VAL A 113 -1.05 20.61 -5.05
C VAL A 113 -2.11 20.38 -3.98
N GLY A 114 -1.97 21.05 -2.84
CA GLY A 114 -2.94 20.99 -1.74
C GLY A 114 -4.27 21.64 -2.11
N ASP A 115 -5.31 21.39 -1.31
CA ASP A 115 -6.66 21.90 -1.57
C ASP A 115 -6.74 23.44 -1.55
N ASN A 116 -5.76 24.10 -0.92
CA ASN A 116 -5.58 25.55 -0.92
C ASN A 116 -4.82 26.09 -2.16
N GLY A 117 -4.55 25.24 -3.16
CA GLY A 117 -3.76 25.54 -4.34
C GLY A 117 -2.26 25.68 -4.08
N LYS A 118 -1.79 25.50 -2.84
CA LYS A 118 -0.36 25.60 -2.51
C LYS A 118 0.36 24.30 -2.82
N LEU A 119 1.59 24.44 -3.28
CA LEU A 119 2.49 23.34 -3.48
C LEU A 119 2.87 22.71 -2.13
N GLN A 120 2.75 21.39 -2.04
CA GLN A 120 3.25 20.60 -0.92
C GLN A 120 4.36 19.69 -1.45
N ILE A 121 5.48 19.66 -0.73
CA ILE A 121 6.65 18.84 -1.07
C ILE A 121 6.99 18.02 0.16
N SER A 122 7.20 16.72 -0.04
CA SER A 122 7.73 15.83 0.99
C SER A 122 8.88 15.00 0.43
N HIS A 123 9.87 14.73 1.27
CA HIS A 123 11.03 13.92 0.93
C HIS A 123 11.07 12.71 1.84
N ILE A 124 11.11 11.52 1.26
CA ILE A 124 11.18 10.30 2.05
C ILE A 124 12.26 9.35 1.55
N ARG A 125 12.80 8.56 2.48
CA ARG A 125 13.49 7.31 2.20
C ARG A 125 12.53 6.17 2.53
N LYS A 126 12.23 5.32 1.55
CA LYS A 126 11.40 4.13 1.75
C LYS A 126 12.24 2.87 1.67
N GLU A 127 12.15 2.01 2.68
CA GLU A 127 12.82 0.72 2.70
C GLU A 127 11.80 -0.40 2.89
N ARG A 128 11.88 -1.43 2.05
CA ARG A 128 11.04 -2.62 2.20
C ARG A 128 11.72 -3.56 3.20
N VAL A 129 11.09 -3.78 4.34
CA VAL A 129 11.60 -4.63 5.42
C VAL A 129 11.23 -6.09 5.22
N ASN A 130 9.96 -6.37 4.90
CA ASN A 130 9.48 -7.73 4.68
C ASN A 130 8.37 -7.78 3.62
N GLN A 131 8.15 -8.94 3.02
CA GLN A 131 7.06 -9.15 2.08
C GLN A 131 6.69 -10.64 1.94
N CYS A 132 5.44 -10.89 1.53
CA CYS A 132 5.02 -12.21 1.07
C CYS A 132 4.06 -12.09 -0.13
N PHE A 133 3.86 -13.20 -0.83
CA PHE A 133 2.85 -13.33 -1.87
C PHE A 133 1.83 -14.37 -1.45
N VAL A 134 0.55 -14.06 -1.68
CA VAL A 134 -0.55 -15.00 -1.63
C VAL A 134 -1.18 -15.09 -3.02
N SER A 135 -1.56 -16.30 -3.41
CA SER A 135 -2.14 -16.61 -4.70
C SER A 135 -3.63 -16.25 -4.71
N VAL A 136 -4.09 -15.64 -5.79
CA VAL A 136 -5.52 -15.43 -6.05
C VAL A 136 -5.99 -16.46 -7.06
N LEU A 137 -6.78 -17.42 -6.59
CA LEU A 137 -7.36 -18.51 -7.38
C LEU A 137 -8.76 -18.12 -7.84
N ASN A 138 -9.26 -18.78 -8.89
CA ASN A 138 -10.62 -18.62 -9.42
C ASN A 138 -11.04 -17.16 -9.74
N CYS A 139 -10.05 -16.29 -9.89
CA CYS A 139 -10.18 -15.00 -10.53
C CYS A 139 -9.66 -15.18 -11.95
N ASP A 140 -10.49 -14.88 -12.95
CA ASP A 140 -10.06 -14.78 -14.35
C ASP A 140 -8.86 -13.84 -14.47
N ALA A 141 -8.16 -13.84 -15.62
CA ALA A 141 -6.81 -13.30 -15.88
C ALA A 141 -6.56 -11.80 -15.56
N VAL A 142 -6.94 -11.34 -14.38
CA VAL A 142 -7.24 -9.99 -13.93
C VAL A 142 -6.36 -9.71 -12.71
N VAL A 143 -6.46 -10.56 -11.68
CA VAL A 143 -5.59 -10.56 -10.50
C VAL A 143 -5.11 -11.99 -10.28
N LYS A 144 -3.80 -12.17 -10.09
CA LYS A 144 -3.21 -13.51 -9.85
C LYS A 144 -2.54 -13.62 -8.51
N ASN A 145 -2.06 -12.51 -7.96
CA ASN A 145 -1.42 -12.47 -6.66
C ASN A 145 -1.88 -11.24 -5.89
N ALA A 146 -1.81 -11.35 -4.57
CA ALA A 146 -1.77 -10.21 -3.67
C ALA A 146 -0.40 -10.22 -2.96
N LYS A 147 0.33 -9.12 -3.12
CA LYS A 147 1.65 -8.94 -2.54
C LYS A 147 1.53 -8.11 -1.28
N VAL A 148 1.74 -8.73 -0.11
CA VAL A 148 1.72 -8.04 1.19
C VAL A 148 3.14 -7.56 1.49
N ILE A 149 3.27 -6.30 1.89
CA ILE A 149 4.54 -5.61 2.05
C ILE A 149 4.51 -4.84 3.36
N PHE A 150 5.56 -5.03 4.15
CA PHE A 150 5.91 -4.13 5.24
C PHE A 150 7.11 -3.29 4.83
N SER A 151 6.93 -1.97 4.83
CA SER A 151 7.97 -0.98 4.55
C SER A 151 8.12 0.01 5.70
N THR A 152 9.24 0.71 5.74
CA THR A 152 9.46 1.90 6.56
C THR A 152 9.58 3.12 5.67
N GLU A 153 9.00 4.24 6.09
CA GLU A 153 9.15 5.55 5.47
C GLU A 153 9.81 6.50 6.47
N GLU A 154 11.05 6.93 6.20
CA GLU A 154 11.75 7.94 6.96
C GLU A 154 11.58 9.29 6.27
N GLN A 155 11.05 10.28 7.01
CA GLN A 155 10.96 11.65 6.53
C GLN A 155 12.34 12.31 6.54
N LEU A 156 12.78 12.81 5.40
CA LEU A 156 14.05 13.54 5.26
C LEU A 156 13.81 15.05 5.35
N LEU A 157 14.78 15.76 5.92
CA LEU A 157 14.78 17.21 5.97
C LEU A 157 15.37 17.77 4.67
N GLU A 158 14.91 18.95 4.23
CA GLU A 158 15.48 19.63 3.06
C GLU A 158 16.99 19.89 3.21
N THR A 159 17.45 20.12 4.45
CA THR A 159 18.87 20.29 4.77
C THR A 159 19.72 19.06 4.53
N ASP A 160 19.12 17.87 4.50
CA ASP A 160 19.81 16.60 4.23
C ASP A 160 19.95 16.34 2.72
N LEU A 161 19.37 17.20 1.87
CA LEU A 161 19.28 17.00 0.43
C LEU A 161 20.18 17.96 -0.36
N PRO A 162 20.75 17.50 -1.49
CA PRO A 162 21.48 18.38 -2.39
C PRO A 162 20.51 19.38 -3.03
N LYS A 163 20.98 20.62 -3.21
CA LYS A 163 20.17 21.68 -3.87
C LYS A 163 19.78 21.32 -5.31
N VAL A 164 20.63 20.55 -6.00
CA VAL A 164 20.40 20.09 -7.37
C VAL A 164 20.90 18.66 -7.48
N THR A 165 20.05 17.76 -7.98
CA THR A 165 20.40 16.38 -8.27
C THR A 165 19.62 15.89 -9.48
N PRO A 166 20.25 15.12 -10.39
CA PRO A 166 19.54 14.51 -11.50
C PRO A 166 18.58 13.43 -10.99
N THR A 167 17.39 13.37 -11.58
CA THR A 167 16.42 12.30 -11.32
C THR A 167 16.83 11.02 -12.02
N SER A 168 16.78 9.90 -11.32
CA SER A 168 16.91 8.57 -11.92
C SER A 168 15.60 8.13 -12.58
N ASN A 169 14.46 8.58 -12.04
CA ASN A 169 13.13 8.32 -12.59
C ASN A 169 12.15 9.39 -12.11
N VAL A 170 11.14 9.66 -12.90
CA VAL A 170 9.98 10.49 -12.54
C VAL A 170 8.73 9.67 -12.78
N ARG A 171 7.80 9.70 -11.82
CA ARG A 171 6.50 9.04 -11.93
C ARG A 171 5.39 10.04 -11.64
N ILE A 172 4.55 10.29 -12.64
CA ILE A 172 3.30 11.03 -12.46
C ILE A 172 2.22 10.01 -12.13
N LYS A 173 1.41 10.29 -11.11
CA LYS A 173 0.31 9.44 -10.66
C LYS A 173 -0.99 10.23 -10.62
N GLU A 174 -2.07 9.60 -11.06
CA GLU A 174 -3.43 10.00 -10.69
C GLU A 174 -3.93 9.00 -9.66
N ARG A 175 -4.32 9.48 -8.47
CA ARG A 175 -4.77 8.62 -7.38
C ARG A 175 -6.14 9.05 -6.86
N LYS A 176 -6.99 8.05 -6.64
CA LYS A 176 -8.23 8.16 -5.88
C LYS A 176 -8.13 7.23 -4.67
N SER A 177 -8.53 7.72 -3.50
CA SER A 177 -8.43 6.98 -2.24
C SER A 177 -9.79 6.83 -1.57
N TYR A 178 -10.06 5.65 -1.02
CA TYR A 178 -11.27 5.34 -0.25
C TYR A 178 -10.84 4.93 1.16
N ARG A 179 -11.59 5.33 2.19
CA ARG A 179 -11.28 5.02 3.59
C ARG A 179 -12.43 4.29 4.25
N TRP A 180 -12.07 3.27 5.03
CA TRP A 180 -12.98 2.54 5.90
C TRP A 180 -12.24 2.05 7.15
N GLY A 181 -12.61 2.60 8.30
CA GLY A 181 -11.88 2.48 9.56
C GLY A 181 -10.41 2.88 9.41
N SER A 182 -9.51 2.00 9.87
CA SER A 182 -8.07 2.21 9.79
C SER A 182 -7.46 1.90 8.41
N TRP A 183 -8.27 1.51 7.43
CA TRP A 183 -7.78 1.06 6.12
C TRP A 183 -8.03 2.10 5.05
N ARG A 184 -7.04 2.26 4.17
CA ARG A 184 -7.10 3.10 2.98
C ARG A 184 -6.94 2.22 1.75
N PHE A 185 -7.74 2.49 0.74
CA PHE A 185 -7.73 1.79 -0.53
C PHE A 185 -7.35 2.78 -1.62
N ASP A 186 -6.19 2.60 -2.24
CA ASP A 186 -5.65 3.50 -3.24
C ASP A 186 -5.76 2.89 -4.63
N ILE A 187 -6.45 3.62 -5.51
CA ILE A 187 -6.64 3.29 -6.92
C ILE A 187 -5.79 4.28 -7.71
N THR A 188 -4.77 3.78 -8.40
CA THR A 188 -3.74 4.62 -9.03
C THR A 188 -3.58 4.29 -10.52
N LYS A 189 -3.47 5.32 -11.35
CA LYS A 189 -2.83 5.26 -12.67
C LYS A 189 -1.47 5.90 -12.58
N SER A 190 -0.46 5.36 -13.24
CA SER A 190 0.86 5.96 -13.23
C SER A 190 1.61 5.86 -14.55
N TRP A 191 2.44 6.88 -14.80
CA TRP A 191 3.31 7.00 -15.97
C TRP A 191 4.71 7.32 -15.49
N SER A 192 5.69 6.51 -15.90
CA SER A 192 7.08 6.66 -15.48
C SER A 192 8.01 6.87 -16.66
N ALA A 193 8.99 7.76 -16.48
CA ALA A 193 10.06 8.02 -17.44
C ALA A 193 11.30 8.61 -16.73
N PRO A 194 12.47 8.63 -17.38
CA PRO A 194 13.68 9.21 -16.78
C PRO A 194 13.60 10.69 -16.38
N ASN A 195 12.68 11.46 -16.97
CA ASN A 195 12.48 12.88 -16.65
C ASN A 195 11.01 13.32 -16.74
N TYR A 196 10.71 14.49 -16.16
CA TYR A 196 9.35 15.02 -16.04
C TYR A 196 8.65 15.26 -17.38
N SER A 197 9.36 15.82 -18.36
CA SER A 197 8.80 16.10 -19.69
C SER A 197 8.34 14.82 -20.39
N GLN A 198 9.17 13.78 -20.36
CA GLN A 198 8.81 12.48 -20.94
C GLN A 198 7.67 11.79 -20.19
N ALA A 199 7.64 11.86 -18.85
CA ALA A 199 6.55 11.30 -18.06
C ALA A 199 5.21 12.01 -18.38
N THR A 200 5.26 13.33 -18.56
CA THR A 200 4.12 14.16 -18.98
C THR A 200 3.63 13.77 -20.37
N SER A 201 4.54 13.62 -21.34
CA SER A 201 4.17 13.18 -22.70
C SER A 201 3.49 11.81 -22.70
N LYS A 202 3.95 10.86 -21.86
CA LYS A 202 3.30 9.54 -21.72
C LYS A 202 1.90 9.65 -21.12
N ARG A 203 1.73 10.46 -20.06
CA ARG A 203 0.43 10.73 -19.44
C ARG A 203 -0.55 11.31 -20.46
N ASP A 204 -0.15 12.37 -21.15
CA ASP A 204 -1.01 13.07 -22.10
C ASP A 204 -1.39 12.20 -23.31
N ALA A 205 -0.47 11.32 -23.74
CA ALA A 205 -0.74 10.32 -24.77
C ALA A 205 -1.51 9.09 -24.27
N GLY A 206 -1.65 8.89 -22.96
CA GLY A 206 -2.21 7.68 -22.34
C GLY A 206 -1.40 6.40 -22.59
N SER A 207 -0.13 6.51 -23.02
CA SER A 207 0.74 5.38 -23.35
C SER A 207 1.45 4.83 -22.12
N ASP A 208 1.76 3.53 -22.11
CA ASP A 208 2.44 2.83 -21.01
C ASP A 208 1.80 3.04 -19.62
N THR A 209 0.48 3.24 -19.57
CA THR A 209 -0.24 3.46 -18.31
C THR A 209 -0.17 2.21 -17.44
N ARG A 210 0.34 2.35 -16.22
CA ARG A 210 0.29 1.30 -15.19
C ARG A 210 -0.92 1.52 -14.30
N TYR A 211 -1.68 0.46 -14.05
CA TYR A 211 -2.86 0.47 -13.20
C TYR A 211 -2.57 -0.30 -11.90
N GLU A 212 -2.80 0.35 -10.76
CA GLU A 212 -2.43 -0.18 -9.43
C GLU A 212 -3.60 -0.07 -8.47
N VAL A 213 -3.73 -1.08 -7.62
CA VAL A 213 -4.68 -1.14 -6.50
C VAL A 213 -3.89 -1.54 -5.25
N GLU A 214 -3.91 -0.67 -4.25
CA GLU A 214 -3.21 -0.85 -2.99
C GLU A 214 -4.21 -0.76 -1.83
N ILE A 215 -4.02 -1.58 -0.79
CA ILE A 215 -4.75 -1.48 0.48
C ILE A 215 -3.71 -1.25 1.56
N GLU A 216 -3.82 -0.15 2.29
CA GLU A 216 -2.84 0.30 3.27
C GLU A 216 -3.50 0.44 4.64
N LEU A 217 -2.77 0.04 5.68
CA LEU A 217 -3.16 0.32 7.06
C LEU A 217 -2.67 1.72 7.45
N ALA A 218 -3.59 2.69 7.51
CA ALA A 218 -3.26 4.11 7.65
C ALA A 218 -2.73 4.49 9.05
N ASP A 219 -3.15 3.77 10.10
CA ASP A 219 -2.59 3.90 11.46
C ASP A 219 -2.16 2.52 11.96
N ALA A 220 -0.97 2.11 11.55
CA ALA A 220 -0.46 0.79 11.89
C ALA A 220 -0.28 0.62 13.41
N ARG A 221 0.23 1.63 14.12
CA ARG A 221 0.55 1.47 15.55
C ARG A 221 -0.69 1.23 16.39
N SER A 222 -1.67 2.13 16.33
CA SER A 222 -2.89 2.00 17.14
C SER A 222 -3.67 0.73 16.79
N TYR A 223 -3.70 0.37 15.50
CA TYR A 223 -4.41 -0.82 15.04
C TYR A 223 -3.74 -2.12 15.48
N LEU A 224 -2.40 -2.17 15.48
CA LEU A 224 -1.66 -3.33 15.97
C LEU A 224 -1.82 -3.49 17.49
N ASP A 225 -1.81 -2.40 18.26
CA ASP A 225 -1.97 -2.46 19.71
C ASP A 225 -3.36 -3.01 20.11
N ALA A 226 -4.39 -2.70 19.32
CA ALA A 226 -5.77 -3.12 19.59
C ALA A 226 -6.11 -4.54 19.12
N ASN A 227 -5.31 -5.15 18.24
CA ASN A 227 -5.68 -6.40 17.56
C ASN A 227 -4.58 -7.47 17.68
N SER A 228 -4.90 -8.74 17.45
CA SER A 228 -3.88 -9.80 17.34
C SER A 228 -3.24 -9.82 15.95
N THR A 229 -2.07 -10.44 15.81
CA THR A 229 -1.42 -10.67 14.49
C THR A 229 -2.36 -11.38 13.52
N GLU A 230 -2.96 -12.48 13.96
CA GLU A 230 -3.86 -13.30 13.14
C GLU A 230 -5.09 -12.50 12.70
N TYR A 231 -5.66 -11.67 13.59
CA TYR A 231 -6.76 -10.79 13.24
C TYR A 231 -6.37 -9.79 12.15
N VAL A 232 -5.22 -9.13 12.28
CA VAL A 232 -4.74 -8.14 11.30
C VAL A 232 -4.49 -8.81 9.95
N ALA A 233 -3.85 -9.98 9.95
CA ALA A 233 -3.61 -10.77 8.75
C ALA A 233 -4.92 -11.17 8.05
N LEU A 234 -5.88 -11.72 8.80
CA LEU A 234 -7.17 -12.11 8.23
C LEU A 234 -7.98 -10.91 7.76
N SER A 235 -7.98 -9.81 8.53
CA SER A 235 -8.66 -8.56 8.19
C SER A 235 -8.13 -7.94 6.90
N LEU A 236 -6.83 -8.08 6.63
CA LEU A 236 -6.20 -7.68 5.38
C LEU A 236 -6.63 -8.58 4.21
N LEU A 237 -6.57 -9.91 4.40
CA LEU A 237 -6.96 -10.87 3.36
C LEU A 237 -8.45 -10.77 3.00
N MET A 238 -9.32 -10.52 3.98
CA MET A 238 -10.75 -10.29 3.75
C MET A 238 -11.02 -9.03 2.92
N LYS A 239 -10.20 -8.00 3.08
CA LYS A 239 -10.29 -6.80 2.24
C LYS A 239 -9.85 -7.07 0.81
N VAL A 240 -8.83 -7.92 0.62
CA VAL A 240 -8.47 -8.42 -0.71
C VAL A 240 -9.64 -9.18 -1.32
N CYS A 241 -10.25 -10.14 -0.59
CA CYS A 241 -11.43 -10.87 -1.06
C CYS A 241 -12.58 -9.94 -1.46
N GLY A 242 -12.85 -8.89 -0.67
CA GLY A 242 -13.91 -7.92 -0.95
C GLY A 242 -13.73 -7.12 -2.25
N MET A 243 -12.51 -7.08 -2.81
CA MET A 243 -12.24 -6.45 -4.11
C MET A 243 -12.33 -7.40 -5.30
N LEU A 244 -12.43 -8.70 -5.04
CA LEU A 244 -12.38 -9.73 -6.05
C LEU A 244 -13.80 -10.23 -6.38
N PRO A 245 -14.00 -10.86 -7.54
CA PRO A 245 -15.26 -11.53 -7.83
C PRO A 245 -15.60 -12.56 -6.74
N PRO A 246 -16.90 -12.81 -6.45
CA PRO A 246 -17.32 -13.75 -5.39
C PRO A 246 -16.79 -15.18 -5.54
N THR A 247 -16.32 -15.56 -6.73
CA THR A 247 -15.75 -16.88 -7.01
C THR A 247 -14.28 -17.00 -6.62
N ALA A 248 -13.60 -15.87 -6.37
CA ALA A 248 -12.17 -15.83 -6.13
C ALA A 248 -11.80 -16.35 -4.73
N LYS A 249 -10.63 -16.98 -4.63
CA LYS A 249 -10.10 -17.53 -3.37
C LYS A 249 -8.65 -17.11 -3.15
N ILE A 250 -8.25 -16.98 -1.89
CA ILE A 250 -6.88 -16.68 -1.48
C ILE A 250 -6.22 -17.93 -0.92
N ALA A 251 -5.07 -18.28 -1.50
CA ALA A 251 -4.32 -19.49 -1.21
C ALA A 251 -2.80 -19.22 -1.13
N VAL A 252 -2.04 -20.25 -0.76
CA VAL A 252 -0.56 -20.23 -0.70
C VAL A 252 0.08 -20.30 -2.08
#